data_AF-A0A086A0Y1-F1
#
_entry.id   AF-A0A086A0Y1-F1
#
_cell.length_a   1.000
_cell.length_b   1.000
_cell.length_c   1.000
_cell.angle_alpha   90.00
_cell.angle_beta   90.00
_cell.angle_gamma   90.00
#
_symmetry.space_group_name_H-M   'P 1'
#
loop_
_entity.id
_entity.type
_entity.pdbx_description
1 polymer ?
#
loop_
_entity_poly.entity_id
_entity_poly.type
_entity_poly.pdbx_seq_one_letter_code
_entity_poly.pdbx_strand_id
1 'polypeptide(L)'
;MKKKVYVTFVILIVLFSAYLYWQNRYVELQPVILNDDVHRVKVFNRNIVFFQNDFYRIAEKKETPPNFYKNIKFVLDHQISNYIVKDGVIYIKYKYMNDLEMIWNYTNKTNDLTWIKQKEEEDIFNKNAKIKKN
;
A
#
# COMPACT_ATOMS: atom_id res chain seq x y z
N MET A 1 46.48 -1.42 -2.96
CA MET A 1 45.28 -0.53 -2.97
C MET A 1 44.15 -1.08 -3.83
N LYS A 2 44.42 -1.53 -5.07
CA LYS A 2 43.40 -2.10 -5.99
C LYS A 2 42.53 -3.21 -5.37
N LYS A 3 43.13 -4.20 -4.67
CA LYS A 3 42.38 -5.28 -3.98
C LYS A 3 41.35 -4.77 -2.96
N LYS A 4 41.67 -3.71 -2.20
CA LYS A 4 40.74 -3.12 -1.23
C LYS A 4 39.56 -2.44 -1.92
N VAL A 5 39.81 -1.77 -3.05
CA VAL A 5 38.76 -1.14 -3.87
C VAL A 5 37.78 -2.17 -4.41
N TYR A 6 38.27 -3.31 -4.94
CA TYR A 6 37.40 -4.40 -5.39
C TYR A 6 36.53 -4.97 -4.26
N VAL A 7 37.10 -5.16 -3.06
CA VAL A 7 36.34 -5.63 -1.90
C VAL A 7 35.22 -4.65 -1.53
N THR A 8 35.50 -3.34 -1.52
CA THR A 8 34.48 -2.31 -1.27
C THR A 8 33.35 -2.37 -2.30
N PHE A 9 33.67 -2.50 -3.59
CA PHE A 9 32.65 -2.61 -4.65
C PHE A 9 31.79 -3.86 -4.49
N VAL A 10 32.39 -5.01 -4.19
CA VAL A 10 31.65 -6.25 -3.95
C VAL A 10 30.68 -6.09 -2.78
N ILE A 11 31.13 -5.48 -1.67
CA ILE A 11 30.26 -5.21 -0.51
C ILE A 11 29.09 -4.31 -0.91
N LEU A 12 29.33 -3.25 -1.68
CA LEU A 12 28.29 -2.32 -2.10
C LEU A 12 27.26 -2.99 -3.01
N ILE A 13 27.71 -3.86 -3.94
CA ILE A 13 26.82 -4.65 -4.80
C ILE A 13 25.97 -5.60 -3.97
N VAL A 14 26.55 -6.27 -2.97
CA VAL A 14 25.82 -7.20 -2.08
C VAL A 14 24.77 -6.43 -1.26
N LEU A 15 25.14 -5.30 -0.66
CA LEU A 15 24.21 -4.46 0.12
C LEU A 15 23.07 -3.93 -0.75
N PHE A 16 23.39 -3.43 -1.95
CA PHE A 16 22.40 -2.93 -2.88
C PHE A 16 21.44 -4.04 -3.37
N SER A 17 21.97 -5.22 -3.66
CA SER A 17 21.17 -6.38 -4.05
C SER A 17 20.24 -6.83 -2.91
N ALA A 18 20.75 -6.88 -1.68
CA ALA A 18 19.95 -7.20 -0.50
C ALA A 18 18.82 -6.17 -0.29
N TYR A 19 19.13 -4.87 -0.45
CA TYR A 19 18.13 -3.80 -0.37
C TYR A 19 17.05 -3.95 -1.45
N LEU A 20 17.44 -4.15 -2.71
CA LEU A 20 16.49 -4.33 -3.81
C LEU A 20 15.61 -5.57 -3.62
N TYR A 21 16.18 -6.67 -3.13
CA TYR A 21 15.43 -7.87 -2.78
C TYR A 21 14.41 -7.57 -1.68
N TRP A 22 14.83 -6.89 -0.60
CA TRP A 22 13.96 -6.53 0.52
C TRP A 22 12.77 -5.69 0.08
N GLN A 23 12.99 -4.67 -0.76
CA GLN A 23 11.94 -3.78 -1.26
C GLN A 23 10.94 -4.45 -2.22
N ASN A 24 11.38 -5.47 -2.97
CA ASN A 24 10.54 -6.16 -3.96
C ASN A 24 9.88 -7.44 -3.45
N ARG A 25 10.16 -7.85 -2.21
CA ARG A 25 9.47 -8.98 -1.57
C ARG A 25 7.97 -8.67 -1.41
N TYR A 26 7.14 -9.67 -1.64
CA TYR A 26 5.70 -9.56 -1.42
C TYR A 26 5.37 -9.78 0.06
N VAL A 27 4.55 -8.90 0.61
CA VAL A 27 4.04 -8.93 1.98
C VAL A 27 2.53 -8.79 1.96
N GLU A 28 1.88 -9.34 2.98
CA GLU A 28 0.43 -9.25 3.11
C GLU A 28 -0.02 -7.79 3.19
N LEU A 29 -1.04 -7.44 2.43
CA LEU A 29 -1.65 -6.13 2.49
C LEU A 29 -2.49 -6.02 3.76
N GLN A 30 -2.15 -5.05 4.60
CA GLN A 30 -2.85 -4.78 5.85
C GLN A 30 -3.50 -3.39 5.81
N PRO A 31 -4.70 -3.23 6.40
CA PRO A 31 -5.36 -1.94 6.48
C PRO A 31 -4.52 -0.98 7.31
N VAL A 32 -4.52 0.29 6.90
CA VAL A 32 -3.83 1.36 7.63
C VAL A 32 -4.85 2.38 8.10
N ILE A 33 -4.67 2.85 9.33
CA ILE A 33 -5.49 3.87 9.99
C ILE A 33 -4.61 5.01 10.49
N LEU A 34 -5.25 6.13 10.85
CA LEU A 34 -4.55 7.24 11.48
C LEU A 34 -4.05 6.82 12.86
N ASN A 35 -2.86 7.28 13.19
CA ASN A 35 -2.28 7.07 14.50
C ASN A 35 -2.87 8.11 15.48
N ASP A 36 -3.74 7.66 16.37
CA ASP A 36 -4.44 8.49 17.36
C ASP A 36 -3.49 9.26 18.30
N ASP A 37 -2.30 8.71 18.54
CA ASP A 37 -1.28 9.35 19.36
C ASP A 37 -0.81 10.69 18.74
N VAL A 38 -0.85 10.81 17.41
CA VAL A 38 -0.47 12.06 16.74
C VAL A 38 -1.52 13.16 16.94
N HIS A 39 -2.79 12.80 17.12
CA HIS A 39 -3.84 13.76 17.49
C HIS A 39 -3.71 14.20 18.95
N ARG A 40 -3.32 13.31 19.89
CA ARG A 40 -3.01 13.71 21.28
C ARG A 40 -1.75 14.56 21.38
N VAL A 41 -0.73 14.29 20.56
CA VAL A 41 0.53 15.05 20.54
C VAL A 41 0.32 16.47 20.00
N LYS A 42 -0.57 16.69 19.02
CA LYS A 42 -0.92 18.05 18.55
C LYS A 42 -1.50 18.95 19.65
N VAL A 43 -2.14 18.38 20.68
CA VAL A 43 -2.75 19.14 21.78
C VAL A 43 -1.76 19.40 22.93
N PHE A 44 -0.76 18.53 23.15
CA PHE A 44 0.04 18.57 24.39
C PHE A 44 1.54 18.79 24.27
N ASN A 45 2.20 18.58 23.12
CA ASN A 45 3.61 18.95 22.99
C ASN A 45 4.07 18.85 21.54
N ARG A 46 4.77 19.88 21.05
CA ARG A 46 5.36 19.94 19.71
C ARG A 46 6.47 18.88 19.55
N ASN A 47 6.13 17.61 19.37
CA ASN A 47 7.04 16.66 18.74
C ASN A 47 7.04 16.96 17.25
N ILE A 48 8.21 17.36 16.74
CA ILE A 48 8.45 17.59 15.32
C ILE A 48 8.14 16.29 14.60
N VAL A 49 7.11 16.27 13.77
CA VAL A 49 6.85 15.15 12.86
C VAL A 49 7.86 15.25 11.73
N PHE A 50 8.76 14.28 11.62
CA PHE A 50 9.82 14.31 10.62
C PHE A 50 9.38 13.68 9.30
N PHE A 51 8.41 12.75 9.32
CA PHE A 51 7.95 12.04 8.12
C PHE A 51 6.42 11.87 8.11
N GLN A 52 5.82 11.99 6.93
CA GLN A 52 4.37 11.85 6.73
C GLN A 52 3.84 10.46 7.14
N ASN A 53 4.69 9.43 7.11
CA ASN A 53 4.35 8.09 7.58
C ASN A 53 4.06 8.00 9.09
N ASP A 54 4.58 8.93 9.91
CA ASP A 54 4.39 8.89 11.36
C ASP A 54 2.92 9.11 11.78
N PHE A 55 2.11 9.69 10.87
CA PHE A 55 0.67 9.89 11.05
C PHE A 55 -0.16 8.60 10.94
N TYR A 56 0.43 7.51 10.48
CA TYR A 56 -0.30 6.31 10.09
C TYR A 56 0.25 5.08 10.81
N ARG A 57 -0.62 4.10 11.05
CA ARG A 57 -0.22 2.79 11.56
C ARG A 57 -1.08 1.69 10.97
N ILE A 58 -0.55 0.48 10.96
CA ILE A 58 -1.31 -0.71 10.60
C ILE A 58 -2.43 -0.91 11.63
N ALA A 59 -3.65 -1.13 11.15
CA ALA A 59 -4.81 -1.33 12.00
C ALA A 59 -4.77 -2.70 12.66
N GLU A 60 -5.20 -2.77 13.91
CA GLU A 60 -5.44 -4.05 14.55
C GLU A 60 -6.70 -4.72 13.98
N LYS A 61 -6.87 -6.02 14.27
CA LYS A 61 -8.03 -6.79 13.78
C LYS A 61 -9.38 -6.16 14.13
N LYS A 62 -9.49 -5.53 15.31
CA LYS A 62 -10.72 -4.88 15.79
C LYS A 62 -10.96 -3.50 15.15
N GLU A 63 -9.90 -2.89 14.62
CA GLU A 63 -9.91 -1.55 14.02
C GLU A 63 -9.98 -1.61 12.50
N THR A 64 -9.98 -2.83 11.95
CA THR A 64 -10.07 -3.05 10.51
C THR A 64 -11.41 -2.53 9.99
N PRO A 65 -11.42 -1.65 8.99
CA PRO A 65 -12.66 -1.13 8.45
C PRO A 65 -13.54 -2.25 7.87
N PRO A 66 -14.86 -2.18 8.04
CA PRO A 66 -15.76 -3.32 7.83
C PRO A 66 -15.77 -3.84 6.39
N ASN A 67 -15.61 -2.96 5.40
CA ASN A 67 -15.61 -3.34 3.99
C ASN A 67 -14.21 -3.59 3.40
N PHE A 68 -13.16 -3.57 4.22
CA PHE A 68 -11.79 -3.66 3.74
C PHE A 68 -11.55 -4.92 2.91
N TYR A 69 -11.63 -6.10 3.51
CA TYR A 69 -11.35 -7.36 2.80
C TYR A 69 -12.32 -7.65 1.67
N LYS A 70 -13.55 -7.10 1.73
CA LYS A 70 -14.56 -7.25 0.69
C LYS A 70 -14.21 -6.47 -0.57
N ASN A 71 -13.74 -5.23 -0.41
CA ASN A 71 -13.61 -4.28 -1.51
C ASN A 71 -12.15 -3.98 -1.90
N ILE A 72 -11.16 -4.38 -1.09
CA ILE A 72 -9.76 -4.02 -1.33
C ILE A 72 -9.24 -4.53 -2.68
N LYS A 73 -9.67 -5.71 -3.12
CA LYS A 73 -9.30 -6.23 -4.44
C LYS A 73 -9.75 -5.28 -5.55
N PHE A 74 -11.01 -4.85 -5.50
CA PHE A 74 -11.60 -3.92 -6.46
C PHE A 74 -10.88 -2.58 -6.45
N VAL A 75 -10.55 -2.05 -5.26
CA VAL A 75 -9.77 -0.82 -5.13
C VAL A 75 -8.40 -0.97 -5.80
N LEU A 76 -7.70 -2.08 -5.55
CA LEU A 76 -6.39 -2.31 -6.15
C LEU A 76 -6.47 -2.47 -7.66
N ASP A 77 -7.45 -3.20 -8.20
CA ASP A 77 -7.65 -3.34 -9.65
C ASP A 77 -7.73 -1.97 -10.36
N HIS A 78 -8.23 -0.95 -9.66
CA HIS A 78 -8.38 0.41 -10.16
C HIS A 78 -7.24 1.38 -9.78
N GLN A 79 -6.30 0.98 -8.93
CA GLN A 79 -5.28 1.88 -8.38
C GLN A 79 -3.85 1.36 -8.56
N ILE A 80 -3.63 0.04 -8.49
CA ILE A 80 -2.31 -0.59 -8.62
C ILE A 80 -2.41 -1.86 -9.47
N SER A 81 -1.61 -1.93 -10.54
CA SER A 81 -1.63 -3.08 -11.45
C SER A 81 -0.82 -4.31 -10.98
N ASN A 82 -0.04 -4.22 -9.90
CA ASN A 82 0.98 -5.22 -9.54
C ASN A 82 0.84 -5.77 -8.10
N TYR A 83 -0.28 -6.43 -7.81
CA TYR A 83 -0.48 -7.23 -6.59
C TYR A 83 -0.64 -8.72 -6.94
N ILE A 84 -0.45 -9.61 -5.96
CA ILE A 84 -0.70 -11.04 -6.12
C ILE A 84 -1.78 -11.49 -5.14
N VAL A 85 -2.58 -12.49 -5.53
CA VAL A 85 -3.56 -13.13 -4.65
C VAL A 85 -3.12 -14.57 -4.42
N LYS A 86 -2.99 -14.97 -3.16
CA LYS A 86 -2.67 -16.33 -2.75
C LYS A 86 -3.57 -16.74 -1.60
N ASP A 87 -4.28 -17.84 -1.74
CA ASP A 87 -5.20 -18.38 -0.73
C ASP A 87 -6.24 -17.34 -0.25
N GLY A 88 -6.71 -16.48 -1.17
CA GLY A 88 -7.66 -15.40 -0.87
C GLY A 88 -7.04 -14.16 -0.19
N VAL A 89 -5.75 -14.20 0.15
CA VAL A 89 -5.01 -13.10 0.75
C VAL A 89 -4.28 -12.31 -0.34
N ILE A 90 -4.33 -10.99 -0.23
CA ILE A 90 -3.66 -10.08 -1.15
C ILE A 90 -2.27 -9.76 -0.62
N TYR A 91 -1.28 -9.87 -1.49
CA TYR A 91 0.09 -9.45 -1.21
C TYR A 91 0.53 -8.37 -2.19
N ILE A 92 1.22 -7.37 -1.66
CA ILE A 92 1.83 -6.27 -2.41
C ILE A 92 3.32 -6.23 -2.13
N LYS A 93 4.10 -5.55 -2.98
CA LYS A 93 5.54 -5.38 -2.71
C LYS A 93 5.76 -4.56 -1.44
N TYR A 94 6.77 -4.93 -0.67
CA TYR A 94 7.11 -4.29 0.61
C TYR A 94 7.26 -2.77 0.50
N LYS A 95 7.89 -2.29 -0.59
CA LYS A 95 8.00 -0.85 -0.86
C LYS A 95 6.66 -0.10 -0.90
N TYR A 96 5.59 -0.75 -1.37
CA TYR A 96 4.25 -0.16 -1.44
C TYR A 96 3.54 -0.24 -0.08
N MET A 97 3.73 -1.33 0.66
CA MET A 97 3.19 -1.46 2.01
C MET A 97 3.79 -0.41 2.96
N ASN A 98 5.04 -0.01 2.74
CA ASN A 98 5.72 1.04 3.50
C ASN A 98 5.26 2.47 3.16
N ASP A 99 4.49 2.67 2.09
CA ASP A 99 3.86 3.94 1.80
C ASP A 99 2.50 3.97 2.51
N LEU A 100 2.54 4.31 3.81
CA LEU A 100 1.37 4.16 4.67
C LEU A 100 0.25 5.12 4.31
N GLU A 101 0.57 6.29 3.77
CA GLU A 101 -0.43 7.24 3.25
C GLU A 101 -1.18 6.65 2.05
N MET A 102 -0.45 6.04 1.11
CA MET A 102 -1.07 5.37 -0.02
C MET A 102 -1.95 4.21 0.43
N ILE A 103 -1.48 3.37 1.36
CA ILE A 103 -2.28 2.25 1.89
C ILE A 103 -3.49 2.75 2.68
N TRP A 104 -3.36 3.83 3.45
CA TRP A 104 -4.46 4.47 4.15
C TRP A 104 -5.53 4.98 3.18
N ASN A 105 -5.13 5.63 2.08
CA ASN A 105 -6.04 6.08 1.03
C ASN A 105 -6.82 4.91 0.41
N TYR A 106 -6.16 3.78 0.12
CA TYR A 106 -6.86 2.59 -0.37
C TYR A 106 -7.78 1.99 0.68
N THR A 107 -7.32 1.94 1.93
CA THR A 107 -8.10 1.46 3.07
C THR A 107 -9.41 2.26 3.20
N ASN A 108 -9.35 3.59 3.10
CA ASN A 108 -10.54 4.44 3.12
C ASN A 108 -11.45 4.21 1.91
N LYS A 109 -10.88 4.13 0.70
CA LYS A 109 -11.65 3.86 -0.52
C LYS A 109 -12.45 2.56 -0.45
N THR A 110 -11.98 1.55 0.30
CA THR A 110 -12.78 0.31 0.48
C THR A 110 -14.14 0.54 1.15
N ASN A 111 -14.30 1.63 1.90
CA ASN A 111 -15.56 2.00 2.55
C ASN A 111 -16.30 3.12 1.83
N ASP A 112 -15.72 3.70 0.78
CA ASP A 112 -16.39 4.68 -0.07
C ASP A 112 -17.26 3.96 -1.10
N LEU A 113 -18.48 3.59 -0.66
CA LEU A 113 -19.44 2.88 -1.49
C LEU A 113 -19.88 3.70 -2.72
N THR A 114 -19.84 5.02 -2.63
CA THR A 114 -20.17 5.91 -3.75
C THR A 114 -19.12 5.79 -4.85
N TRP A 115 -17.85 5.89 -4.47
CA TRP A 115 -16.75 5.72 -5.42
C TRP A 115 -16.73 4.31 -6.04
N ILE A 116 -17.01 3.27 -5.25
CA ILE A 116 -17.08 1.89 -5.76
C ILE A 116 -18.17 1.77 -6.81
N LYS A 117 -19.39 2.23 -6.50
CA LYS A 117 -20.53 2.16 -7.42
C LYS A 117 -20.25 2.92 -8.72
N GLN A 118 -19.64 4.10 -8.63
CA GLN A 118 -19.24 4.86 -9.83
C GLN A 118 -18.28 4.08 -10.72
N LYS A 119 -17.29 3.40 -10.13
CA LYS A 119 -16.33 2.59 -10.90
C LYS A 119 -16.95 1.32 -11.49
N GLU A 120 -17.87 0.68 -10.78
CA GLU A 120 -18.63 -0.44 -11.33
C GLU A 120 -19.47 -0.02 -12.56
N GLU A 121 -20.13 1.14 -12.49
CA GLU A 121 -20.91 1.69 -13.61
C GLU A 121 -20.01 2.03 -14.81
N GLU A 122 -18.85 2.65 -14.57
CA GLU A 122 -17.84 2.91 -15.60
C GLU A 122 -17.36 1.62 -16.30
N ASP A 123 -17.07 0.57 -15.52
CA ASP A 123 -16.63 -0.73 -16.04
C ASP A 123 -17.70 -1.40 -16.91
N ILE A 124 -18.96 -1.37 -16.47
CA ILE A 124 -20.10 -1.89 -17.24
C ILE A 124 -20.25 -1.12 -18.55
N PHE A 125 -20.20 0.21 -18.50
CA PHE A 125 -20.28 1.05 -19.69
C PHE A 125 -19.16 0.75 -20.69
N ASN A 126 -17.90 0.68 -20.21
CA ASN A 126 -16.73 0.40 -21.03
C ASN A 126 -16.79 -1.01 -21.66
N LYS A 127 -17.27 -2.00 -20.93
CA LYS A 127 -17.47 -3.36 -21.44
C LYS A 127 -18.50 -3.39 -22.56
N ASN A 128 -19.64 -2.72 -22.38
CA ASN A 128 -20.70 -2.63 -23.38
C ASN A 128 -20.24 -1.88 -24.64
N ALA A 129 -19.47 -0.79 -24.48
CA ALA A 129 -18.90 -0.04 -25.59
C ALA A 129 -17.90 -0.87 -26.42
N LYS A 130 -17.12 -1.76 -25.79
CA LYS A 130 -16.22 -2.70 -26.49
C LYS A 130 -16.99 -3.75 -27.28
N ILE A 131 -18.07 -4.30 -26.72
CA ILE A 131 -18.91 -5.31 -27.41
C ILE A 131 -19.55 -4.71 -28.67
N LYS A 132 -20.01 -3.46 -28.64
CA LYS A 132 -20.62 -2.79 -29.80
C LYS A 132 -19.64 -2.43 -30.94
N LYS A 133 -18.32 -2.48 -30.68
CA LYS A 133 -17.29 -2.14 -31.66
C LYS A 133 -16.73 -3.37 -32.39
N ASN A 134 -17.06 -4.58 -31.92
CA ASN A 134 -16.72 -5.84 -32.55
C ASN A 134 -17.94 -6.41 -33.28
#